data_AF-A0A7W5XT23-F1
#
_entry.id   AF-A0A7W5XT23-F1
#
_cell.length_a   1.000
_cell.length_b   1.000
_cell.length_c   1.000
_cell.angle_alpha   90.00
_cell.angle_beta   90.00
_cell.angle_gamma   90.00
#
_symmetry.space_group_name_H-M   'P 1'
#
loop_
_entity.id
_entity.type
_entity.pdbx_description
1 polymer ?
#
loop_
_entity_poly.entity_id
_entity_poly.type
_entity_poly.pdbx_seq_one_letter_code
_entity_poly.pdbx_strand_id
1 'polypeptide(L)'
;MALSDIMVYQTDVGFVVEFGGEGEDRIAVTLREAPDLTNDNAIAKAKALLSSAFEPVHGDSARSKDAALLEEELNEGLEDSFPASDPVSVTVSSIPMRDPSAGH
;
A
#
# COMPACT_ATOMS: atom_id res chain seq x y z
N MET A 1 -11.64 16.73 -11.62
CA MET A 1 -12.60 16.73 -10.49
C MET A 1 -12.56 18.09 -9.84
N ALA A 2 -13.69 18.80 -9.82
CA ALA A 2 -13.83 20.04 -9.06
C ALA A 2 -14.51 19.71 -7.73
N LEU A 3 -14.06 20.33 -6.64
CA LEU A 3 -14.75 20.26 -5.35
C LEU A 3 -15.88 21.29 -5.38
N SER A 4 -17.11 20.83 -5.19
CA SER A 4 -18.32 21.63 -5.45
C SER A 4 -18.81 22.34 -4.19
N ASP A 5 -18.63 21.72 -3.02
CA ASP A 5 -19.13 22.18 -1.75
C ASP A 5 -18.09 21.92 -0.65
N ILE A 6 -17.81 22.91 0.21
CA ILE A 6 -16.85 22.78 1.31
C ILE A 6 -17.51 23.30 2.58
N MET A 7 -17.68 22.41 3.57
CA MET A 7 -18.26 22.74 4.87
C MET A 7 -17.22 22.57 5.97
N VAL A 8 -17.24 23.47 6.96
CA VAL A 8 -16.39 23.38 8.15
C VAL A 8 -17.23 23.52 9.40
N TYR A 9 -17.03 22.63 10.37
CA TYR A 9 -17.67 22.71 11.67
C TYR A 9 -16.71 22.26 12.78
N GLN A 10 -16.92 22.84 13.96
CA GLN A 10 -16.17 22.51 15.16
C GLN A 10 -16.89 21.40 15.93
N THR A 11 -16.10 20.53 16.53
CA THR A 11 -16.53 19.37 17.34
C THR A 11 -15.77 19.39 18.67
N ASP A 12 -16.13 18.52 19.60
CA ASP A 12 -15.42 18.37 20.89
C ASP A 12 -13.95 17.94 20.75
N VAL A 13 -13.55 17.44 19.57
CA VAL A 13 -12.20 16.91 19.32
C VAL A 13 -11.36 17.79 18.38
N GLY A 14 -11.92 18.88 17.87
CA GLY A 14 -11.27 19.77 16.90
C GLY A 14 -12.22 20.19 15.76
N PHE A 15 -11.72 20.25 14.53
CA PHE A 15 -12.47 20.69 13.36
C PHE A 15 -12.67 19.56 12.36
N VAL A 16 -13.83 19.53 11.71
CA VAL A 16 -14.10 18.65 10.57
C VAL A 16 -14.34 19.52 9.34
N VAL A 17 -13.64 19.17 8.26
CA VAL A 17 -13.80 19.81 6.95
C VAL A 17 -14.34 18.75 5.98
N GLU A 18 -15.57 18.96 5.50
CA GLU A 18 -16.19 18.13 4.47
C GLU A 18 -15.97 18.76 3.09
N PHE A 19 -15.52 17.95 2.14
CA PHE A 19 -15.36 18.31 0.73
C PHE A 19 -16.30 17.43 -0.12
N GLY A 20 -17.24 18.07 -0.81
CA GLY A 20 -18.14 17.44 -1.78
C GLY A 20 -17.53 17.38 -3.18
N GLY A 21 -17.65 16.23 -3.84
CA GLY A 21 -17.29 16.00 -5.23
C GLY A 21 -18.45 16.30 -6.20
N GLU A 22 -18.40 15.68 -7.38
CA GLU A 22 -19.54 15.66 -8.30
C GLU A 22 -20.52 14.56 -7.85
N GLY A 23 -21.81 14.87 -7.79
CA GLY A 23 -22.82 13.91 -7.33
C GLY A 23 -22.93 13.81 -5.81
N GLU A 24 -22.95 12.58 -5.29
CA GLU A 24 -23.13 12.29 -3.84
C GLU A 24 -21.81 12.01 -3.11
N ASP A 25 -20.69 11.98 -3.84
CA ASP A 25 -19.37 11.72 -3.28
C ASP A 25 -18.93 12.84 -2.33
N ARG A 26 -18.53 12.47 -1.12
CA ARG A 26 -17.99 13.39 -0.10
C ARG A 26 -16.85 12.76 0.69
N ILE A 27 -15.88 13.57 1.05
CA ILE A 27 -14.78 13.20 1.92
C ILE A 27 -14.74 14.15 3.13
N ALA A 28 -14.51 13.60 4.31
CA ALA A 28 -14.39 14.38 5.54
C ALA A 28 -12.97 14.26 6.10
N VAL A 29 -12.35 15.40 6.40
CA VAL A 29 -11.04 15.47 7.04
C VAL A 29 -11.23 15.95 8.47
N THR A 30 -10.84 15.12 9.43
CA THR A 30 -10.87 15.48 10.85
C THR A 30 -9.51 16.01 11.27
N LEU A 31 -9.47 17.27 11.71
CA LEU A 31 -8.31 17.92 12.28
C LEU A 31 -8.47 17.96 13.81
N ARG A 32 -7.59 17.27 14.52
CA ARG A 32 -7.58 17.31 15.99
C ARG A 32 -7.26 18.73 16.48
N GLU A 33 -7.89 19.12 17.58
CA GLU A 33 -7.67 20.42 18.22
C GLU A 33 -6.17 20.68 18.43
N ALA A 34 -5.75 21.87 18.03
CA ALA A 34 -4.38 22.34 18.12
C ALA A 34 -4.39 23.86 18.39
N PRO A 35 -3.37 24.40 19.08
CA PRO A 35 -3.37 25.80 19.52
C PRO A 35 -3.51 26.81 18.37
N ASP A 36 -2.98 26.49 17.19
CA ASP A 36 -3.06 27.32 15.99
C ASP A 36 -4.15 26.87 15.01
N LEU A 37 -5.09 26.02 15.42
CA LEU A 37 -6.18 25.56 14.55
C LEU A 37 -7.41 26.45 14.76
N THR A 38 -7.80 27.16 13.72
CA THR A 38 -8.97 28.04 13.72
C THR A 38 -9.87 27.68 12.55
N ASN A 39 -11.12 28.16 12.57
CA ASN A 39 -12.06 27.97 11.48
C ASN A 39 -11.49 28.46 10.12
N ASP A 40 -10.80 29.60 10.14
CA ASP A 40 -10.19 30.24 8.96
C ASP A 40 -9.09 29.39 8.33
N ASN A 41 -8.25 28.74 9.15
CA ASN A 41 -7.13 27.94 8.66
C ASN A 41 -7.41 26.43 8.56
N ALA A 42 -8.53 25.96 9.10
CA ALA A 42 -8.92 24.54 9.07
C ALA A 42 -9.03 24.03 7.62
N ILE A 43 -9.65 24.81 6.73
CA ILE A 43 -9.79 24.44 5.32
C ILE A 43 -8.42 24.31 4.65
N ALA A 44 -7.53 25.26 4.88
CA ALA A 44 -6.17 25.25 4.31
C ALA A 44 -5.37 24.03 4.80
N LYS A 45 -5.44 23.73 6.11
CA LYS A 45 -4.78 22.56 6.69
C LYS A 45 -5.37 21.25 6.19
N ALA A 46 -6.70 21.15 6.07
CA ALA A 46 -7.36 19.98 5.54
C ALA A 46 -7.01 19.71 4.08
N LYS A 47 -6.95 20.77 3.24
CA LYS A 47 -6.47 20.67 1.86
C LYS A 47 -5.02 20.18 1.80
N ALA A 48 -4.13 20.75 2.61
CA ALA A 48 -2.73 20.33 2.64
C ALA A 48 -2.57 18.86 3.07
N LEU A 49 -3.34 18.41 4.06
CA LEU A 49 -3.32 17.03 4.53
C LEU A 49 -3.83 16.07 3.45
N LEU A 50 -4.91 16.43 2.75
CA LEU A 50 -5.41 15.67 1.60
C LEU A 50 -4.37 15.61 0.47
N SER A 51 -3.80 16.76 0.09
CA SER A 51 -2.74 16.79 -0.93
C SER A 51 -1.56 15.88 -0.56
N SER A 52 -1.14 15.89 0.71
CA SER A 52 -0.08 15.00 1.21
C SER A 52 -0.48 13.52 1.23
N ALA A 53 -1.76 13.21 1.43
CA ALA A 53 -2.25 11.83 1.32
C ALA A 53 -2.28 11.31 -0.13
N PHE A 54 -2.38 12.21 -1.12
CA PHE A 54 -2.30 11.89 -2.54
C PHE A 54 -0.88 11.94 -3.11
N GLU A 55 0.07 12.55 -2.40
CA GLU A 55 1.48 12.34 -2.70
C GLU A 55 1.76 10.83 -2.55
N PRO A 56 2.29 10.17 -3.60
CA PRO A 56 2.50 8.73 -3.57
C PRO A 56 3.45 8.42 -2.42
N VAL A 57 2.90 7.84 -1.35
CA VAL A 57 3.71 7.20 -0.32
C VAL A 57 4.40 5.99 -0.97
N HIS A 58 5.64 6.21 -1.42
CA HIS A 58 6.62 5.26 -1.99
C HIS A 58 6.53 5.05 -3.53
N GLY A 59 7.63 5.01 -4.28
CA GLY A 59 9.00 4.65 -3.91
C GLY A 59 10.11 5.40 -4.65
N ASP A 60 10.43 6.60 -4.18
CA ASP A 60 11.67 7.27 -4.56
C ASP A 60 12.83 6.72 -3.70
N SER A 61 13.45 5.66 -4.20
CA SER A 61 14.85 5.24 -3.91
C SER A 61 15.29 4.04 -4.75
N ALA A 62 14.38 3.35 -5.46
CA ALA A 62 14.72 2.19 -6.29
C ALA A 62 14.46 2.36 -7.79
N ARG A 63 13.71 3.40 -8.22
CA ARG A 63 13.33 3.54 -9.65
C ARG A 63 13.97 4.72 -10.40
N SER A 64 14.75 5.54 -9.69
CA SER A 64 15.65 6.54 -10.29
C SER A 64 17.10 6.06 -10.40
N LYS A 65 17.38 4.77 -10.17
CA LYS A 65 18.64 4.19 -10.64
C LYS A 65 18.52 3.97 -12.14
N ASP A 66 19.56 4.36 -12.87
CA ASP A 66 19.72 4.10 -14.30
C ASP A 66 19.27 2.66 -14.62
N ALA A 67 18.40 2.50 -15.61
CA ALA A 67 17.84 1.18 -15.95
C ALA A 67 18.94 0.13 -16.21
N ALA A 68 20.08 0.57 -16.77
CA ALA A 68 21.25 -0.26 -17.00
C ALA A 68 21.89 -0.80 -15.71
N LEU A 69 21.90 -0.01 -14.63
CA LEU A 69 22.41 -0.44 -13.32
C LEU A 69 21.45 -1.45 -12.69
N LEU A 70 20.13 -1.20 -12.81
CA LEU A 70 19.12 -2.15 -12.35
C LEU A 70 19.21 -3.51 -13.06
N GLU A 71 19.49 -3.51 -14.37
CA GLU A 71 19.65 -4.73 -15.16
C GLU A 71 20.90 -5.52 -14.74
N GLU A 72 21.99 -4.84 -14.37
CA GLU A 72 23.21 -5.49 -13.86
C GLU A 72 22.99 -6.15 -12.50
N GLU A 73 22.32 -5.48 -11.55
CA GLU A 73 22.00 -6.03 -10.22
C GLU A 73 21.05 -7.25 -10.32
N LEU A 74 20.09 -7.21 -11.25
CA LEU A 74 19.20 -8.35 -11.51
C LEU A 74 19.95 -9.55 -12.09
N ASN A 75 20.93 -9.31 -12.97
CA ASN A 75 21.76 -10.36 -13.55
C ASN A 75 22.65 -11.02 -12.50
N GLU A 76 23.34 -10.23 -11.65
CA GLU A 76 24.19 -10.74 -10.57
C GLU A 76 23.41 -11.63 -9.58
N GLY A 77 22.20 -11.21 -9.19
CA GLY A 77 21.35 -11.99 -8.30
C GLY A 77 20.82 -13.30 -8.93
N LEU A 78 20.61 -13.32 -10.25
CA LEU A 78 20.25 -14.53 -11.00
C LEU A 78 21.44 -15.49 -11.15
N GLU A 79 22.66 -14.95 -11.25
CA GLU A 79 23.90 -15.74 -11.31
C GLU A 79 24.20 -16.44 -9.97
N ASP A 80 23.84 -15.85 -8.83
CA ASP A 80 24.00 -16.46 -7.49
C ASP A 80 22.85 -17.44 -7.12
N SER A 81 21.70 -17.40 -7.82
CA SER A 81 20.51 -18.22 -7.51
C SER A 81 20.43 -19.55 -8.27
N PHE A 82 21.53 -20.01 -8.87
CA PHE A 82 21.65 -21.39 -9.32
C PHE A 82 22.72 -22.12 -8.50
N PRO A 83 22.34 -22.87 -7.44
CA PRO A 83 23.10 -24.06 -7.16
C PRO A 83 23.14 -24.85 -8.47
N ALA A 84 24.32 -25.04 -9.04
CA ALA A 84 24.48 -25.94 -10.17
C ALA A 84 23.89 -27.29 -9.77
N SER A 85 22.68 -27.60 -10.27
CA SER A 85 21.83 -28.77 -10.02
C SER A 85 20.72 -28.56 -8.98
N ASP A 86 19.49 -28.54 -9.50
CA ASP A 86 18.25 -28.96 -8.85
C ASP A 86 18.48 -30.00 -7.73
N PRO A 87 17.86 -29.87 -6.54
CA PRO A 87 18.05 -30.84 -5.46
C PRO A 87 17.76 -32.24 -6.01
N VAL A 88 18.70 -33.17 -5.86
CA VAL A 88 18.52 -34.56 -6.29
C VAL A 88 17.21 -35.10 -5.67
N SER A 89 16.21 -35.32 -6.51
CA SER A 89 14.95 -35.95 -6.12
C SER A 89 15.21 -37.40 -5.71
N VAL A 90 15.20 -37.68 -4.41
CA VAL A 90 15.29 -39.04 -3.87
C VAL A 90 13.92 -39.71 -4.02
N THR A 91 13.79 -40.63 -4.98
CA THR A 91 12.65 -41.55 -5.07
C THR A 91 12.92 -42.81 -4.24
N VAL A 92 12.76 -42.74 -2.91
CA VAL A 92 12.67 -43.96 -2.10
C VAL A 92 11.26 -44.53 -2.26
N SER A 93 11.12 -45.48 -3.19
CA SER A 93 9.95 -46.37 -3.22
C SER A 93 10.10 -47.41 -2.12
N SER A 94 9.34 -47.23 -1.03
CA SER A 94 9.14 -48.28 -0.03
C SER A 94 7.65 -48.59 -0.01
N ILE A 95 7.21 -49.43 -0.95
CA ILE A 95 5.88 -50.05 -0.90
C ILE A 95 5.96 -51.34 -0.08
N PRO A 96 5.57 -51.36 1.20
CA PRO A 96 5.19 -52.60 1.83
C PRO A 96 3.83 -53.03 1.24
N MET A 97 3.85 -54.14 0.51
CA MET A 97 2.67 -54.86 0.04
C MET A 97 1.77 -55.21 1.24
N ARG A 98 0.55 -54.65 1.33
CA ARG A 98 -0.51 -55.26 2.14
C ARG A 98 -1.89 -55.13 1.50
N ASP A 99 -2.47 -56.31 1.37
CA ASP A 99 -3.64 -56.75 0.61
C ASP A 99 -4.98 -56.14 1.06
N PRO A 100 -5.85 -55.66 0.14
CA PRO A 100 -7.21 -55.24 0.45
C PRO A 100 -8.22 -56.34 0.09
N SER A 101 -8.29 -57.41 0.89
CA SER A 101 -9.45 -58.32 0.88
C SER A 101 -9.85 -58.72 2.30
N ALA A 102 -10.56 -57.80 2.96
CA ALA A 102 -11.41 -58.12 4.10
C ALA A 102 -12.65 -57.24 4.05
N GLY A 103 -13.68 -57.72 3.34
CA GLY A 103 -14.97 -57.06 3.25
C GLY A 103 -16.01 -57.99 2.65
N HIS A 104 -16.40 -59.03 3.40
CA HIS A 104 -17.68 -59.74 3.35
C HIS A 104 -18.11 -60.01 4.79
#